data_AF-A0A8H2XPE8-F1
#
_entry.id   AF-A0A8H2XPE8-F1
#
_cell.length_a   1.000
_cell.length_b   1.000
_cell.length_c   1.000
_cell.angle_alpha   90.00
_cell.angle_beta   90.00
_cell.angle_gamma   90.00
#
_symmetry.space_group_name_H-M   'P 1'
#
loop_
_entity.id
_entity.type
_entity.pdbx_description
1 polymer ?
#
loop_
_entity_poly.entity_id
_entity_poly.type
_entity_poly.pdbx_seq_one_letter_code
_entity_poly.pdbx_strand_id
1 'polypeptide(L)'
;MLFVDDRQREPTLPSCGPLRMTYPPFVFQPLGRLITALRPLDFGHHRLCTPSIVQPQSGLQMSQTAVCQTEVETHPILGHGQPFERSDSHYGTFGGLVDDRQYFSDTTSQNFDAQATNSNYGENDSISPGVESGLRIGNLFIDDKVLYLLGACMGVFAVGLNDTATGANLPSIQEHYDLPYAIVSLVFLAGFGGYLISCMLNSVLQNAIGTRLVLLIAGILYAGGSLLISFAPPFPFVIAGLGLMGFGGGFYEACLTSVVSHFENSRFMNILYAFFGLGAQLVSPFIIGALVKAGVSWNMYYWFPVSLALLVTICHVVLFKDYVPPSDHEHHENSEQRSARTSFIQTMHLPITWIGIVLIILSFAISDTLSSWLTSYLINVKGSEADISRYQLSMFWAGLTCGRIFFSLPFIHVRERFGNTLLLACLGGAIAVLWKVTSPVTDWIAIAIAGFFLGPNTPGILSIVSARVPPSLKGIVVSITIGLGLVGATLGPLIFGVVVGKVGPGLRVLPPVIIVLATLSAITFWTIPPRTKRD
;
A
#
# COMPACT_ATOMS: atom_id res chain seq x y z
N MET A 1 0.19 1.22 -86.23
CA MET A 1 -0.03 2.58 -86.78
C MET A 1 -0.50 3.44 -85.62
N LEU A 2 0.38 4.18 -84.91
CA LEU A 2 0.95 5.52 -85.24
C LEU A 2 -0.19 6.56 -85.40
N PHE A 3 -0.28 7.62 -84.58
CA PHE A 3 0.66 8.76 -84.40
C PHE A 3 0.44 9.46 -83.02
N VAL A 4 1.48 9.72 -82.20
CA VAL A 4 2.32 10.96 -82.02
C VAL A 4 1.69 11.99 -81.06
N ASP A 5 2.17 12.14 -79.81
CA ASP A 5 3.36 12.89 -79.29
C ASP A 5 3.19 14.42 -79.41
N ASP A 6 3.07 15.09 -78.27
CA ASP A 6 3.42 16.50 -78.17
C ASP A 6 4.23 16.77 -76.90
N ARG A 7 5.31 17.50 -77.11
CA ARG A 7 6.48 17.62 -76.26
C ARG A 7 6.45 18.91 -75.43
N GLN A 8 7.09 18.80 -74.27
CA GLN A 8 7.91 19.83 -73.61
C GLN A 8 7.21 21.07 -73.01
N ARG A 9 7.39 21.23 -71.68
CA ARG A 9 8.35 22.21 -71.11
C ARG A 9 8.42 22.08 -69.59
N GLU A 10 9.56 21.61 -69.11
CA GLU A 10 10.05 21.85 -67.74
C GLU A 10 10.40 23.34 -67.57
N PRO A 11 10.26 23.90 -66.36
CA PRO A 11 11.07 25.03 -65.93
C PRO A 11 12.14 24.58 -64.92
N THR A 12 13.39 24.81 -65.29
CA THR A 12 14.59 24.63 -64.44
C THR A 12 14.88 25.86 -63.56
N LEU A 13 15.27 25.56 -62.30
CA LEU A 13 16.18 26.28 -61.37
C LEU A 13 15.61 27.40 -60.45
N PRO A 14 16.13 27.55 -59.19
CA PRO A 14 17.52 27.27 -58.80
C PRO A 14 17.75 26.28 -57.66
N SER A 15 18.91 25.63 -57.75
CA SER A 15 19.61 24.88 -56.72
C SER A 15 19.99 25.78 -55.53
N CYS A 16 19.41 25.52 -54.36
CA CYS A 16 19.98 25.94 -53.07
C CYS A 16 20.70 24.73 -52.46
N GLY A 17 22.00 24.86 -52.22
CA GLY A 17 22.84 23.83 -51.63
C GLY A 17 22.45 23.48 -50.18
N PRO A 18 23.01 22.40 -49.62
CA PRO A 18 22.73 22.03 -48.24
C PRO A 18 23.30 23.08 -47.28
N LEU A 19 22.42 23.74 -46.53
CA LEU A 19 22.79 24.50 -45.35
C LEU A 19 23.36 23.53 -44.30
N ARG A 20 24.69 23.40 -44.29
CA ARG A 20 25.45 22.91 -43.13
C ARG A 20 25.23 23.92 -41.99
N MET A 21 24.31 23.63 -41.07
CA MET A 21 24.42 24.17 -39.71
C MET A 21 25.51 23.40 -39.00
N THR A 22 26.72 23.98 -39.01
CA THR A 22 27.81 23.62 -38.11
C THR A 22 27.39 23.94 -36.68
N TYR A 23 26.96 22.93 -35.93
CA TYR A 23 27.00 22.99 -34.46
C TYR A 23 28.48 22.93 -34.03
N PRO A 24 28.95 23.80 -33.12
CA PRO A 24 30.29 23.66 -32.56
C PRO A 24 30.35 22.38 -31.72
N PRO A 25 31.48 21.65 -31.70
CA PRO A 25 31.66 20.52 -30.82
C PRO A 25 31.77 21.02 -29.38
N PHE A 26 30.78 20.71 -28.54
CA PHE A 26 30.94 20.84 -27.09
C PHE A 26 31.86 19.72 -26.61
N VAL A 27 33.13 20.10 -26.46
CA VAL A 27 34.20 19.33 -25.84
C VAL A 27 33.84 19.11 -24.36
N PHE A 28 33.74 17.86 -23.94
CA PHE A 28 33.81 17.49 -22.53
C PHE A 28 35.26 17.70 -22.06
N GLN A 29 35.48 18.66 -21.17
CA GLN A 29 36.67 18.70 -20.31
C GLN A 29 36.25 18.69 -18.84
N PRO A 30 36.93 17.92 -17.97
CA PRO A 30 36.54 17.72 -16.59
C PRO A 30 37.05 18.87 -15.72
N LEU A 31 36.15 19.58 -15.05
CA LEU A 31 36.50 20.59 -14.05
C LEU A 31 36.71 19.92 -12.69
N GLY A 32 37.93 19.38 -12.52
CA GLY A 32 38.59 19.40 -11.23
C GLY A 32 39.12 20.80 -10.93
N ARG A 33 39.10 21.17 -9.65
CA ARG A 33 39.63 22.41 -9.03
C ARG A 33 38.68 23.62 -9.01
N LEU A 34 37.89 23.69 -7.94
CA LEU A 34 37.65 24.97 -7.25
C LEU A 34 37.78 24.74 -5.73
N ILE A 35 39.02 24.53 -5.28
CA ILE A 35 39.43 24.85 -3.92
C ILE A 35 40.23 26.15 -4.05
N THR A 36 39.84 27.17 -3.29
CA THR A 36 40.69 28.08 -2.49
C THR A 36 40.05 29.48 -2.47
N ALA A 37 39.40 29.85 -1.36
CA ALA A 37 39.51 31.18 -0.72
C ALA A 37 38.53 31.30 0.46
N LEU A 38 39.05 31.07 1.68
CA LEU A 38 38.99 31.97 2.86
C LEU A 38 38.76 31.28 4.23
N ARG A 39 39.92 31.01 4.86
CA ARG A 39 40.36 31.11 6.27
C ARG A 39 39.81 30.22 7.41
N PRO A 40 40.69 29.90 8.40
CA PRO A 40 40.47 28.91 9.45
C PRO A 40 40.14 29.52 10.82
N LEU A 41 39.57 28.74 11.74
CA LEU A 41 39.70 28.92 13.20
C LEU A 41 39.42 27.60 13.94
N ASP A 42 40.49 27.12 14.60
CA ASP A 42 40.64 26.24 15.78
C ASP A 42 39.59 25.19 16.18
N PHE A 43 40.05 23.93 16.27
CA PHE A 43 39.58 22.98 17.28
C PHE A 43 40.76 22.25 17.94
N GLY A 44 40.79 22.33 19.27
CA GLY A 44 41.81 21.79 20.14
C GLY A 44 41.82 20.27 20.27
N HIS A 45 43.01 19.79 20.64
CA HIS A 45 43.40 18.43 20.98
C HIS A 45 42.45 17.69 21.92
N HIS A 46 42.25 16.38 21.70
CA HIS A 46 42.51 15.36 22.71
C HIS A 46 42.79 13.97 22.09
N ARG A 47 43.64 13.21 22.80
CA ARG A 47 44.47 12.10 22.33
C ARG A 47 43.72 10.76 22.22
N LEU A 48 44.16 9.96 21.26
CA LEU A 48 43.96 8.52 21.12
C LEU A 48 44.67 7.75 22.25
N CYS A 49 44.01 6.72 22.78
CA CYS A 49 44.65 5.60 23.50
C CYS A 49 44.12 4.28 22.93
N THR A 50 45.02 3.53 22.31
CA THR A 50 44.91 2.12 21.91
C THR A 50 45.23 1.21 23.10
N PRO A 51 44.59 0.03 23.25
CA PRO A 51 45.14 -1.03 24.10
C PRO A 51 45.93 -2.05 23.26
N SER A 52 47.10 -2.38 23.80
CA SER A 52 48.06 -3.35 23.28
C SER A 52 47.74 -4.79 23.71
N ILE A 53 48.19 -5.72 22.87
CA ILE A 53 48.18 -7.19 23.00
C ILE A 53 49.18 -7.66 24.07
N VAL A 54 48.79 -8.64 24.92
CA VAL A 54 49.69 -9.55 25.66
C VAL A 54 49.05 -10.96 25.75
N GLN A 55 49.86 -12.00 25.51
CA GLN A 55 49.65 -13.45 25.72
C GLN A 55 50.97 -14.02 26.32
N PRO A 56 51.10 -15.31 26.75
CA PRO A 56 50.22 -16.27 27.45
C PRO A 56 50.96 -17.05 28.60
N GLN A 57 50.39 -18.19 29.07
CA GLN A 57 50.89 -19.29 29.97
C GLN A 57 50.26 -19.32 31.39
N SER A 58 49.98 -20.43 32.09
CA SER A 58 49.79 -21.89 31.87
C SER A 58 49.39 -22.50 33.25
N GLY A 59 48.66 -23.64 33.33
CA GLY A 59 48.67 -24.50 34.54
C GLY A 59 47.42 -25.32 34.94
N LEU A 60 47.45 -26.63 34.61
CA LEU A 60 46.92 -27.87 35.27
C LEU A 60 45.42 -27.99 35.71
N GLN A 61 44.60 -28.93 35.20
CA GLN A 61 44.53 -30.42 35.30
C GLN A 61 43.58 -30.93 36.43
N MET A 62 42.40 -31.49 36.09
CA MET A 62 42.02 -32.92 36.25
C MET A 62 40.49 -33.19 36.15
N SER A 63 40.14 -34.01 35.16
CA SER A 63 39.18 -35.14 35.13
C SER A 63 38.15 -35.33 36.26
N GLN A 64 36.86 -35.48 35.90
CA GLN A 64 36.10 -36.73 36.12
C GLN A 64 34.80 -36.78 35.28
N THR A 65 34.58 -37.93 34.65
CA THR A 65 33.39 -38.40 33.90
C THR A 65 32.34 -39.01 34.83
N ALA A 66 31.04 -38.73 34.61
CA ALA A 66 29.91 -39.69 34.61
C ALA A 66 28.55 -38.94 34.55
N VAL A 67 27.73 -39.15 33.51
CA VAL A 67 26.51 -40.00 33.44
C VAL A 67 25.19 -39.25 33.77
N CYS A 68 24.34 -39.26 32.75
CA CYS A 68 22.87 -39.10 32.66
C CYS A 68 22.05 -39.20 33.96
N GLN A 69 21.09 -38.28 34.17
CA GLN A 69 19.69 -38.67 34.39
C GLN A 69 18.71 -37.53 34.08
N THR A 70 17.62 -37.94 33.44
CA THR A 70 16.39 -37.21 33.12
C THR A 70 15.47 -37.30 34.32
N GLU A 71 14.90 -36.20 34.79
CA GLU A 71 13.79 -36.23 35.74
C GLU A 71 12.52 -35.63 35.13
N VAL A 72 11.50 -36.49 35.13
CA VAL A 72 10.12 -36.29 34.73
C VAL A 72 9.35 -36.10 36.04
N GLU A 73 8.67 -34.98 36.22
CA GLU A 73 7.77 -34.80 37.37
C GLU A 73 6.42 -35.48 37.07
N THR A 74 6.16 -36.54 37.84
CA THR A 74 4.92 -37.32 37.88
C THR A 74 3.96 -36.82 38.97
N HIS A 75 2.67 -36.76 38.63
CA HIS A 75 1.52 -36.64 39.53
C HIS A 75 1.51 -37.67 40.68
N PRO A 76 0.82 -37.40 41.80
CA PRO A 76 0.34 -38.43 42.70
C PRO A 76 -1.13 -38.81 42.42
N ILE A 77 -1.37 -40.12 42.36
CA ILE A 77 -2.67 -40.81 42.40
C ILE A 77 -2.80 -41.46 43.78
N LEU A 78 -3.98 -41.42 44.40
CA LEU A 78 -4.47 -42.47 45.30
C LEU A 78 -5.98 -42.63 45.07
N GLY A 79 -6.44 -43.88 44.95
CA GLY A 79 -7.81 -44.23 44.54
C GLY A 79 -8.51 -45.24 45.45
N HIS A 80 -9.74 -45.51 45.00
CA HIS A 80 -10.68 -46.63 45.29
C HIS A 80 -11.63 -46.59 46.50
N GLY A 81 -12.94 -46.67 46.19
CA GLY A 81 -14.03 -47.16 47.05
C GLY A 81 -15.43 -46.66 46.63
N GLN A 82 -16.16 -47.41 45.80
CA GLN A 82 -17.61 -47.32 45.53
C GLN A 82 -18.40 -48.26 46.50
N PRO A 83 -19.76 -48.35 46.58
CA PRO A 83 -20.84 -47.83 45.68
C PRO A 83 -22.17 -47.36 46.37
N PHE A 84 -23.20 -47.03 45.55
CA PHE A 84 -24.66 -46.84 45.81
C PHE A 84 -25.08 -45.58 46.60
N GLU A 85 -26.10 -44.79 46.24
CA GLU A 85 -27.48 -45.14 45.88
C GLU A 85 -28.20 -44.02 45.06
N ARG A 86 -29.43 -44.32 44.65
CA ARG A 86 -30.25 -43.78 43.55
C ARG A 86 -31.43 -42.96 44.10
N SER A 87 -31.81 -41.85 43.46
CA SER A 87 -33.25 -41.50 43.33
C SER A 87 -33.50 -40.39 42.30
N ASP A 88 -34.46 -40.70 41.42
CA ASP A 88 -34.98 -39.94 40.29
C ASP A 88 -35.88 -38.74 40.67
N SER A 89 -36.11 -37.91 39.63
CA SER A 89 -37.37 -37.24 39.28
C SER A 89 -37.82 -35.98 40.03
N HIS A 90 -38.02 -34.89 39.29
CA HIS A 90 -39.38 -34.50 38.86
C HIS A 90 -39.39 -33.41 37.77
N TYR A 91 -40.24 -33.66 36.77
CA TYR A 91 -40.67 -32.79 35.68
C TYR A 91 -41.66 -31.70 36.13
N GLY A 92 -41.74 -30.62 35.35
CA GLY A 92 -43.00 -29.94 35.02
C GLY A 92 -42.98 -28.41 35.26
N THR A 93 -42.88 -27.56 34.23
CA THR A 93 -43.88 -27.10 33.23
C THR A 93 -44.67 -25.85 33.62
N PHE A 94 -44.72 -24.94 32.63
CA PHE A 94 -45.76 -23.92 32.34
C PHE A 94 -45.86 -22.70 33.29
N GLY A 95 -46.03 -21.48 32.81
CA GLY A 95 -46.24 -20.98 31.45
C GLY A 95 -46.77 -19.55 31.46
N GLY A 96 -46.53 -18.84 30.35
CA GLY A 96 -47.27 -17.64 29.88
C GLY A 96 -47.07 -16.35 30.68
N LEU A 97 -47.25 -15.14 30.15
CA LEU A 97 -47.37 -14.56 28.81
C LEU A 97 -47.78 -13.08 29.09
N VAL A 98 -47.51 -12.18 28.15
CA VAL A 98 -48.00 -10.78 28.05
C VAL A 98 -47.23 -9.76 28.94
N ASP A 99 -46.38 -8.86 28.45
CA ASP A 99 -46.38 -7.86 27.35
C ASP A 99 -46.80 -6.45 27.82
N ASP A 100 -46.12 -5.47 27.20
CA ASP A 100 -46.33 -4.02 27.15
C ASP A 100 -45.85 -3.05 28.26
N ARG A 101 -44.69 -2.45 27.94
CA ARG A 101 -44.46 -1.02 27.56
C ARG A 101 -44.94 0.14 28.46
N GLN A 102 -44.10 1.20 28.41
CA GLN A 102 -44.34 2.64 28.70
C GLN A 102 -44.27 3.05 30.18
N TYR A 103 -43.78 4.22 30.59
CA TYR A 103 -43.00 5.33 30.01
C TYR A 103 -42.60 6.20 31.25
N PHE A 104 -41.45 6.86 31.16
CA PHE A 104 -40.99 8.11 31.81
C PHE A 104 -41.55 8.66 33.15
N SER A 105 -40.57 9.24 33.86
CA SER A 105 -40.60 10.38 34.80
C SER A 105 -41.34 10.22 36.12
N ASP A 106 -40.59 10.30 37.23
CA ASP A 106 -40.66 11.53 38.04
C ASP A 106 -39.49 11.66 39.03
N THR A 107 -38.96 12.89 39.04
CA THR A 107 -38.14 13.54 40.05
C THR A 107 -38.76 13.45 41.44
N THR A 108 -37.99 13.09 42.47
CA THR A 108 -38.00 13.84 43.73
C THR A 108 -36.69 13.70 44.50
N SER A 109 -36.12 14.87 44.79
CA SER A 109 -35.07 15.17 45.75
C SER A 109 -35.35 14.62 47.15
N GLN A 110 -34.33 14.07 47.81
CA GLN A 110 -34.15 14.27 49.25
C GLN A 110 -32.65 14.17 49.62
N ASN A 111 -32.11 15.31 50.00
CA ASN A 111 -30.83 15.45 50.70
C ASN A 111 -30.97 14.85 52.10
N PHE A 112 -29.99 14.05 52.51
CA PHE A 112 -29.60 13.94 53.92
C PHE A 112 -28.07 13.87 53.99
N ASP A 113 -27.48 14.97 54.46
CA ASP A 113 -26.12 15.03 54.93
C ASP A 113 -26.00 14.26 56.25
N ALA A 114 -25.05 13.33 56.34
CA ALA A 114 -24.46 12.89 57.60
C ALA A 114 -22.99 12.56 57.37
N GLN A 115 -22.12 13.40 57.94
CA GLN A 115 -20.68 13.21 57.97
C GLN A 115 -20.24 12.14 58.99
N ALA A 116 -19.08 11.56 58.67
CA ALA A 116 -18.07 10.95 59.53
C ALA A 116 -18.21 9.45 59.89
N THR A 117 -17.32 8.62 59.33
CA THR A 117 -16.11 8.12 60.03
C THR A 117 -15.26 7.21 59.13
N ASN A 118 -13.94 7.34 59.24
CA ASN A 118 -12.93 6.57 58.50
C ASN A 118 -12.87 5.10 58.92
N SER A 119 -12.72 4.16 57.97
CA SER A 119 -11.67 3.11 57.99
C SER A 119 -11.73 2.17 56.77
N ASN A 120 -10.68 2.25 55.95
CA ASN A 120 -9.95 1.22 55.21
C ASN A 120 -10.61 -0.05 54.61
N TYR A 121 -10.21 -0.27 53.34
CA TYR A 121 -10.16 -1.50 52.52
C TYR A 121 -11.45 -2.01 51.87
N GLY A 122 -11.52 -1.88 50.54
CA GLY A 122 -12.51 -2.54 49.69
C GLY A 122 -12.62 -1.89 48.30
N GLU A 123 -11.76 -2.32 47.38
CA GLU A 123 -12.06 -2.64 45.98
C GLU A 123 -13.29 -1.95 45.33
N ASN A 124 -13.04 -1.06 44.36
CA ASN A 124 -13.72 -1.07 43.06
C ASN A 124 -13.06 -0.07 42.11
N ASP A 125 -12.28 -0.60 41.17
CA ASP A 125 -11.89 0.07 39.94
C ASP A 125 -13.17 0.49 39.19
N SER A 126 -13.55 1.76 39.37
CA SER A 126 -14.44 2.39 38.41
C SER A 126 -13.64 2.63 37.13
N ILE A 127 -13.75 1.68 36.20
CA ILE A 127 -13.50 1.93 34.79
C ILE A 127 -14.34 3.15 34.42
N SER A 128 -13.69 4.32 34.32
CA SER A 128 -14.30 5.47 33.65
C SER A 128 -14.73 4.99 32.27
N PRO A 129 -16.01 5.12 31.88
CA PRO A 129 -16.41 4.85 30.51
C PRO A 129 -15.55 5.75 29.64
N GLY A 130 -14.76 5.14 28.76
CA GLY A 130 -13.87 5.86 27.86
C GLY A 130 -14.66 6.99 27.22
N VAL A 131 -14.16 8.22 27.38
CA VAL A 131 -14.71 9.37 26.68
C VAL A 131 -14.64 9.02 25.20
N GLU A 132 -15.76 8.66 24.60
CA GLU A 132 -15.82 8.49 23.15
C GLU A 132 -15.51 9.86 22.55
N SER A 133 -14.27 10.02 22.09
CA SER A 133 -13.85 11.19 21.35
C SER A 133 -14.41 11.03 19.93
N GLY A 134 -15.19 12.02 19.51
CA GLY A 134 -15.94 11.97 18.27
C GLY A 134 -16.53 13.32 17.91
N LEU A 135 -16.67 13.56 16.60
CA LEU A 135 -17.26 14.79 16.09
C LEU A 135 -18.79 14.73 16.23
N ARG A 136 -19.35 15.66 17.01
CA ARG A 136 -20.80 15.85 17.15
C ARG A 136 -21.30 16.88 16.13
N ILE A 137 -22.13 16.44 15.19
CA ILE A 137 -22.89 17.32 14.29
C ILE A 137 -24.37 17.15 14.60
N GLY A 138 -24.92 18.07 15.40
CA GLY A 138 -26.30 17.95 15.90
C GLY A 138 -26.48 16.67 16.72
N ASN A 139 -27.41 15.80 16.30
CA ASN A 139 -27.68 14.50 16.95
C ASN A 139 -26.80 13.35 16.43
N LEU A 140 -25.91 13.60 15.45
CA LEU A 140 -25.04 12.57 14.88
C LEU A 140 -23.69 12.58 15.60
N PHE A 141 -23.35 11.45 16.23
CA PHE A 141 -22.04 11.21 16.84
C PHE A 141 -21.19 10.36 15.88
N ILE A 142 -20.08 10.92 15.40
CA ILE A 142 -19.13 10.20 14.53
C ILE A 142 -17.87 9.92 15.33
N ASP A 143 -17.55 8.64 15.53
CA ASP A 143 -16.31 8.19 16.15
C ASP A 143 -15.09 8.72 15.36
N ASP A 144 -14.08 9.24 16.08
CA ASP A 144 -12.84 9.74 15.50
C ASP A 144 -12.16 8.72 14.56
N LYS A 145 -12.28 7.42 14.85
CA LYS A 145 -11.75 6.35 13.98
C LYS A 145 -12.37 6.37 12.59
N VAL A 146 -13.69 6.57 12.52
CA VAL A 146 -14.42 6.65 11.24
C VAL A 146 -14.05 7.93 10.51
N LEU A 147 -13.85 9.01 11.25
CA LEU A 147 -13.42 10.29 10.71
C LEU A 147 -12.02 10.18 10.06
N TYR A 148 -11.04 9.61 10.76
CA TYR A 148 -9.69 9.38 10.22
C TYR A 148 -9.70 8.40 9.04
N LEU A 149 -10.54 7.37 9.08
CA LEU A 149 -10.72 6.45 7.94
C LEU A 149 -11.28 7.19 6.72
N LEU A 150 -12.28 8.06 6.89
CA LEU A 150 -12.84 8.86 5.80
C LEU A 150 -11.77 9.78 5.20
N GLY A 151 -11.00 10.46 6.06
CA GLY A 151 -9.87 11.28 5.64
C GLY A 151 -8.84 10.46 4.85
N ALA A 152 -8.50 9.26 5.34
CA ALA A 152 -7.60 8.35 4.65
C ALA A 152 -8.13 7.95 3.27
N CYS A 153 -9.42 7.61 3.17
CA CYS A 153 -10.08 7.27 1.92
C CYS A 153 -10.06 8.43 0.92
N MET A 154 -10.32 9.66 1.37
CA MET A 154 -10.26 10.85 0.50
C MET A 154 -8.86 11.09 -0.08
N GLY A 155 -7.81 10.94 0.73
CA GLY A 155 -6.43 11.12 0.28
C GLY A 155 -6.00 10.06 -0.72
N VAL A 156 -6.24 8.79 -0.40
CA VAL A 156 -5.87 7.67 -1.26
C VAL A 156 -6.70 7.65 -2.55
N PHE A 157 -7.95 8.11 -2.52
CA PHE A 157 -8.76 8.34 -3.73
C PHE A 157 -8.10 9.40 -4.66
N ALA A 158 -7.61 10.51 -4.08
CA ALA A 158 -6.96 11.57 -4.86
C ALA A 158 -5.64 11.12 -5.49
N VAL A 159 -4.88 10.25 -4.80
CA VAL A 159 -3.68 9.59 -5.37
C VAL A 159 -4.07 8.65 -6.51
N GLY A 160 -5.02 7.74 -6.26
CA GLY A 160 -5.44 6.76 -7.27
C GLY A 160 -5.94 7.41 -8.56
N LEU A 161 -6.65 8.53 -8.47
CA LEU A 161 -7.14 9.27 -9.63
C LEU A 161 -6.02 9.70 -10.60
N ASN A 162 -4.80 9.94 -10.14
CA ASN A 162 -3.70 10.34 -11.03
C ASN A 162 -2.92 9.16 -11.63
N ASP A 163 -2.83 8.04 -10.92
CA ASP A 163 -1.96 6.91 -11.32
C ASP A 163 -2.31 6.36 -12.70
N THR A 164 -3.60 6.17 -12.96
CA THR A 164 -4.10 5.71 -14.27
C THR A 164 -4.18 6.83 -15.29
N ALA A 165 -4.29 8.08 -14.84
CA ALA A 165 -4.43 9.23 -15.70
C ALA A 165 -3.18 9.51 -16.54
N THR A 166 -2.02 9.34 -15.90
CA THR A 166 -0.73 9.52 -16.56
C THR A 166 -0.59 8.55 -17.73
N GLY A 167 -1.03 7.30 -17.55
CA GLY A 167 -1.03 6.29 -18.62
C GLY A 167 -2.03 6.58 -19.74
N ALA A 168 -3.23 7.05 -19.38
CA ALA A 168 -4.27 7.39 -20.36
C ALA A 168 -3.93 8.63 -21.20
N ASN A 169 -3.23 9.61 -20.61
CA ASN A 169 -2.77 10.83 -21.30
C ASN A 169 -1.48 10.61 -22.12
N LEU A 170 -0.83 9.46 -22.00
CA LEU A 170 0.47 9.18 -22.64
C LEU A 170 0.47 9.41 -24.16
N PRO A 171 -0.55 8.97 -24.93
CA PRO A 171 -0.59 9.23 -26.38
C PRO A 171 -0.69 10.73 -26.71
N SER A 172 -1.49 11.48 -25.95
CA SER A 172 -1.66 12.92 -26.15
C SER A 172 -0.41 13.72 -25.78
N ILE A 173 0.35 13.27 -24.77
CA ILE A 173 1.66 13.84 -24.42
C ILE A 173 2.66 13.55 -25.54
N GLN A 174 2.66 12.32 -26.07
CA GLN A 174 3.54 11.93 -27.17
C GLN A 174 3.29 12.78 -28.42
N GLU A 175 2.03 12.98 -28.79
CA GLU A 175 1.64 13.82 -29.93
C GLU A 175 2.01 15.29 -29.73
N HIS A 176 1.85 15.83 -28.52
CA HIS A 176 2.13 17.24 -28.24
C HIS A 176 3.63 17.59 -28.29
N TYR A 177 4.50 16.71 -27.79
CA TYR A 177 5.95 16.97 -27.74
C TYR A 177 6.74 16.34 -28.90
N ASP A 178 6.10 15.53 -29.75
CA ASP A 178 6.72 14.81 -30.87
C ASP A 178 8.01 14.05 -30.46
N LEU A 179 7.92 13.33 -29.34
CA LEU A 179 9.04 12.58 -28.76
C LEU A 179 8.89 11.07 -28.99
N PRO A 180 10.02 10.34 -29.14
CA PRO A 180 9.97 8.89 -29.24
C PRO A 180 9.41 8.29 -27.95
N TYR A 181 8.67 7.19 -28.09
CA TYR A 181 8.01 6.49 -26.99
C TYR A 181 8.95 6.17 -25.82
N ALA A 182 10.22 5.85 -26.11
CA ALA A 182 11.23 5.57 -25.08
C ALA A 182 11.49 6.77 -24.15
N ILE A 183 11.49 7.99 -24.69
CA ILE A 183 11.67 9.23 -23.90
C ILE A 183 10.38 9.57 -23.16
N VAL A 184 9.22 9.43 -23.81
CA VAL A 184 7.91 9.68 -23.18
C VAL A 184 7.68 8.73 -22.01
N SER A 185 8.15 7.48 -22.08
CA SER A 185 8.04 6.49 -21.00
C SER A 185 8.79 6.86 -19.72
N LEU A 186 9.71 7.85 -19.75
CA LEU A 186 10.39 8.36 -18.55
C LEU A 186 9.41 8.97 -17.53
N VAL A 187 8.20 9.34 -17.95
CA VAL A 187 7.13 9.84 -17.06
C VAL A 187 6.75 8.82 -15.99
N PHE A 188 6.68 7.53 -16.34
CA PHE A 188 6.39 6.45 -15.39
C PHE A 188 7.55 6.26 -14.41
N LEU A 189 8.80 6.33 -14.92
CA LEU A 189 9.98 6.20 -14.08
C LEU A 189 10.10 7.34 -13.07
N ALA A 190 9.78 8.56 -13.47
CA ALA A 190 9.80 9.71 -12.57
C ALA A 190 8.75 9.61 -11.47
N GLY A 191 7.49 9.30 -11.83
CA GLY A 191 6.42 9.09 -10.86
C GLY A 191 6.76 7.96 -9.88
N PHE A 192 7.20 6.82 -10.40
CA PHE A 192 7.65 5.68 -9.60
C PHE A 192 8.81 6.02 -8.67
N GLY A 193 9.84 6.71 -9.18
CA GLY A 193 11.02 7.09 -8.41
C GLY A 193 10.66 8.02 -7.25
N GLY A 194 9.83 9.03 -7.50
CA GLY A 194 9.30 9.90 -6.46
C GLY A 194 8.52 9.11 -5.41
N TYR A 195 7.61 8.25 -5.86
CA TYR A 195 6.79 7.42 -4.97
C TYR A 195 7.65 6.50 -4.08
N LEU A 196 8.63 5.81 -4.64
CA LEU A 196 9.54 4.93 -3.90
C LEU A 196 10.33 5.69 -2.83
N ILE A 197 10.91 6.85 -3.18
CA ILE A 197 11.69 7.66 -2.22
C ILE A 197 10.78 8.13 -1.09
N SER A 198 9.57 8.59 -1.39
CA SER A 198 8.63 9.04 -0.35
C SER A 198 8.26 7.91 0.61
N CYS A 199 8.02 6.69 0.13
CA CYS A 199 7.76 5.52 1.00
C CYS A 199 8.92 5.25 1.97
N MET A 200 10.18 5.35 1.51
CA MET A 200 11.34 5.14 2.37
C MET A 200 11.54 6.26 3.40
N LEU A 201 11.19 7.50 3.05
CA LEU A 201 11.33 8.67 3.93
C LEU A 201 10.14 8.86 4.87
N ASN A 202 8.97 8.31 4.53
CA ASN A 202 7.70 8.51 5.22
C ASN A 202 7.78 8.25 6.72
N SER A 203 8.41 7.15 7.12
CA SER A 203 8.49 6.79 8.53
C SER A 203 9.43 7.68 9.34
N VAL A 204 10.51 8.18 8.73
CA VAL A 204 11.42 9.14 9.38
C VAL A 204 10.71 10.47 9.55
N LEU A 205 10.00 10.92 8.51
CA LEU A 205 9.34 12.21 8.50
C LEU A 205 8.13 12.25 9.45
N GLN A 206 7.31 11.19 9.47
CA GLN A 206 6.19 11.09 10.42
C GLN A 206 6.65 11.15 11.88
N ASN A 207 7.76 10.50 12.22
CA ASN A 207 8.30 10.52 13.57
C ASN A 207 8.94 11.87 13.93
N ALA A 208 9.52 12.58 12.96
CA ALA A 208 10.23 13.83 13.22
C ALA A 208 9.30 15.05 13.31
N ILE A 209 8.30 15.14 12.42
CA ILE A 209 7.45 16.33 12.28
C ILE A 209 5.95 16.06 12.45
N GLY A 210 5.56 14.80 12.69
CA GLY A 210 4.18 14.39 12.93
C GLY A 210 3.35 14.17 11.64
N THR A 211 2.31 13.33 11.76
CA THR A 211 1.40 12.93 10.66
C THR A 211 0.80 14.13 9.94
N ARG A 212 0.33 15.15 10.68
CA ARG A 212 -0.32 16.33 10.10
C ARG A 212 0.60 17.11 9.17
N LEU A 213 1.84 17.38 9.58
CA LEU A 213 2.76 18.17 8.76
C LEU A 213 3.23 17.37 7.54
N VAL A 214 3.39 16.05 7.67
CA VAL A 214 3.67 15.17 6.52
C VAL A 214 2.53 15.24 5.49
N LEU A 215 1.26 15.16 5.91
CA LEU A 215 0.12 15.28 4.98
C LEU A 215 0.05 16.66 4.31
N LEU A 216 0.37 17.74 5.03
CA LEU A 216 0.47 19.08 4.44
C LEU A 216 1.57 19.16 3.36
N ILE A 217 2.77 18.67 3.68
CA ILE A 217 3.89 18.66 2.73
C ILE A 217 3.54 17.78 1.51
N ALA A 218 2.98 16.59 1.74
CA ALA A 218 2.52 15.69 0.69
C ALA A 218 1.54 16.40 -0.26
N GLY A 219 0.56 17.10 0.31
CA GLY A 219 -0.44 17.88 -0.41
C GLY A 219 0.14 19.01 -1.25
N ILE A 220 1.04 19.80 -0.68
CA ILE A 220 1.69 20.90 -1.39
C ILE A 220 2.56 20.38 -2.54
N LEU A 221 3.33 19.31 -2.31
CA LEU A 221 4.18 18.72 -3.35
C LEU A 221 3.33 18.10 -4.47
N TYR A 222 2.25 17.40 -4.12
CA TYR A 222 1.34 16.80 -5.09
C TYR A 222 0.62 17.87 -5.93
N ALA A 223 0.05 18.88 -5.28
CA ALA A 223 -0.62 19.99 -5.96
C ALA A 223 0.37 20.82 -6.80
N GLY A 224 1.57 21.08 -6.28
CA GLY A 224 2.62 21.80 -7.01
C GLY A 224 3.11 21.04 -8.25
N GLY A 225 3.28 19.72 -8.14
CA GLY A 225 3.65 18.86 -9.27
C GLY A 225 2.58 18.85 -10.35
N SER A 226 1.31 18.71 -9.95
CA SER A 226 0.18 18.76 -10.88
C SER A 226 0.05 20.12 -11.54
N LEU A 227 0.19 21.20 -10.77
CA LEU A 227 0.11 22.58 -11.27
C LEU A 227 1.22 22.88 -12.28
N LEU A 228 2.43 22.38 -12.04
CA LEU A 228 3.53 22.52 -13.00
C LEU A 228 3.18 21.90 -14.35
N ILE A 229 2.54 20.73 -14.35
CA ILE A 229 2.12 20.02 -15.57
C ILE A 229 0.93 20.71 -16.25
N SER A 230 0.02 21.31 -15.48
CA SER A 230 -1.17 22.03 -16.00
C SER A 230 -0.83 23.13 -17.01
N PHE A 231 0.36 23.73 -16.92
CA PHE A 231 0.82 24.77 -17.86
C PHE A 231 1.47 24.24 -19.14
N ALA A 232 1.52 22.92 -19.33
CA ALA A 232 2.20 22.27 -20.47
C ALA A 232 3.65 22.79 -20.70
N PRO A 233 4.53 22.73 -19.69
CA PRO A 233 5.91 23.22 -19.80
C PRO A 233 6.75 22.31 -20.70
N PRO A 234 8.01 22.66 -21.02
CA PRO A 234 8.90 21.74 -21.76
C PRO A 234 9.00 20.37 -21.07
N PHE A 235 9.15 19.31 -21.86
CA PHE A 235 9.07 17.92 -21.39
C PHE A 235 9.87 17.58 -20.10
N PRO A 236 11.12 18.08 -19.88
CA PRO A 236 11.82 17.85 -18.62
C PRO A 236 11.10 18.35 -17.37
N PHE A 237 10.34 19.44 -17.46
CA PHE A 237 9.53 19.95 -16.36
C PHE A 237 8.28 19.11 -16.11
N VAL A 238 7.74 18.45 -17.15
CA VAL A 238 6.67 17.45 -16.99
C VAL A 238 7.19 16.25 -16.21
N ILE A 239 8.40 15.76 -16.53
CA ILE A 239 9.07 14.69 -15.75
C ILE A 239 9.25 15.13 -14.29
N ALA A 240 9.76 16.34 -14.05
CA ALA A 240 9.95 16.86 -12.70
C ALA A 240 8.60 16.99 -11.95
N GLY A 241 7.56 17.48 -12.62
CA GLY A 241 6.21 17.59 -12.07
C GLY A 241 5.62 16.24 -11.68
N LEU A 242 5.76 15.22 -12.54
CA LEU A 242 5.30 13.86 -12.26
C LEU A 242 6.11 13.18 -11.16
N GLY A 243 7.42 13.43 -11.10
CA GLY A 243 8.25 13.01 -9.98
C GLY A 243 7.79 13.63 -8.66
N LEU A 244 7.44 14.92 -8.67
CA LEU A 244 6.91 15.62 -7.50
C LEU A 244 5.53 15.11 -7.09
N MET A 245 4.65 14.82 -8.06
CA MET A 245 3.36 14.17 -7.81
C MET A 245 3.54 12.77 -7.23
N GLY A 246 4.43 11.95 -7.79
CA GLY A 246 4.75 10.63 -7.25
C GLY A 246 5.26 10.70 -5.81
N PHE A 247 6.15 11.65 -5.53
CA PHE A 247 6.69 11.89 -4.19
C PHE A 247 5.64 12.37 -3.19
N GLY A 248 4.75 13.28 -3.57
CA GLY A 248 3.61 13.67 -2.72
C GLY A 248 2.60 12.53 -2.53
N GLY A 249 2.32 11.76 -3.59
CA GLY A 249 1.36 10.67 -3.60
C GLY A 249 1.78 9.51 -2.70
N GLY A 250 3.06 9.15 -2.71
CA GLY A 250 3.56 8.09 -1.83
C GLY A 250 3.60 8.50 -0.36
N PHE A 251 3.82 9.78 -0.02
CA PHE A 251 3.57 10.24 1.36
C PHE A 251 2.10 10.15 1.73
N TYR A 252 1.17 10.54 0.85
CA TYR A 252 -0.25 10.39 1.12
C TYR A 252 -0.63 8.93 1.39
N GLU A 253 -0.29 8.02 0.49
CA GLU A 253 -0.66 6.61 0.64
C GLU A 253 0.03 5.98 1.86
N ALA A 254 1.34 6.13 2.01
CA ALA A 254 2.07 5.49 3.10
C ALA A 254 1.70 6.08 4.47
N CYS A 255 1.40 7.38 4.56
CA CYS A 255 0.96 8.02 5.80
C CYS A 255 -0.46 7.61 6.20
N LEU A 256 -1.41 7.67 5.27
CA LEU A 256 -2.80 7.32 5.56
C LEU A 256 -2.97 5.82 5.80
N THR A 257 -2.21 4.98 5.10
CA THR A 257 -2.20 3.53 5.35
C THR A 257 -1.56 3.20 6.71
N SER A 258 -0.51 3.92 7.11
CA SER A 258 0.06 3.82 8.46
C SER A 258 -1.01 4.10 9.53
N VAL A 259 -1.74 5.22 9.42
CA VAL A 259 -2.83 5.58 10.34
C VAL A 259 -3.89 4.48 10.42
N VAL A 260 -4.37 3.99 9.28
CA VAL A 260 -5.40 2.93 9.24
C VAL A 260 -4.88 1.61 9.82
N SER A 261 -3.57 1.37 9.77
CA SER A 261 -2.94 0.16 10.32
C SER A 261 -3.01 0.10 11.85
N HIS A 262 -3.07 1.26 12.52
CA HIS A 262 -3.23 1.32 13.97
C HIS A 262 -4.59 0.81 14.44
N PHE A 263 -5.62 0.82 13.59
CA PHE A 263 -6.93 0.26 13.93
C PHE A 263 -7.00 -1.27 13.87
N GLU A 264 -5.94 -1.93 13.38
CA GLU A 264 -5.81 -3.40 13.29
C GLU A 264 -6.99 -4.13 12.64
N ASN A 265 -7.72 -3.44 11.76
CA ASN A 265 -8.90 -3.97 11.13
C ASN A 265 -8.68 -4.11 9.62
N SER A 266 -8.66 -5.36 9.15
CA SER A 266 -8.49 -5.68 7.74
C SER A 266 -9.61 -5.12 6.86
N ARG A 267 -10.80 -4.86 7.42
CA ARG A 267 -11.92 -4.23 6.70
C ARG A 267 -11.62 -2.78 6.36
N PHE A 268 -11.04 -2.02 7.29
CA PHE A 268 -10.67 -0.63 7.06
C PHE A 268 -9.56 -0.51 6.01
N MET A 269 -8.60 -1.42 6.03
CA MET A 269 -7.60 -1.54 4.96
C MET A 269 -8.22 -1.82 3.60
N ASN A 270 -9.20 -2.74 3.55
CA ASN A 270 -9.92 -3.03 2.31
C ASN A 270 -10.72 -1.82 1.81
N ILE A 271 -11.40 -1.09 2.70
CA ILE A 271 -12.14 0.14 2.34
C ILE A 271 -11.19 1.19 1.78
N LEU A 272 -10.06 1.44 2.46
CA LEU A 272 -9.04 2.41 2.02
C LEU A 272 -8.59 2.14 0.58
N TYR A 273 -8.19 0.90 0.30
CA TYR A 273 -7.75 0.49 -1.02
C TYR A 273 -8.91 0.33 -2.03
N ALA A 274 -10.15 0.18 -1.58
CA ALA A 274 -11.30 0.25 -2.47
C ALA A 274 -11.45 1.69 -3.02
N PHE A 275 -11.34 2.71 -2.18
CA PHE A 275 -11.36 4.11 -2.61
C PHE A 275 -10.21 4.48 -3.54
N PHE A 276 -9.01 3.93 -3.31
CA PHE A 276 -7.92 3.99 -4.29
C PHE A 276 -8.39 3.51 -5.68
N GLY A 277 -8.99 2.31 -5.71
CA GLY A 277 -9.45 1.68 -6.95
C GLY A 277 -10.64 2.38 -7.61
N LEU A 278 -11.52 3.00 -6.83
CA LEU A 278 -12.60 3.83 -7.38
C LEU A 278 -12.01 5.06 -8.10
N GLY A 279 -11.03 5.74 -7.49
CA GLY A 279 -10.36 6.89 -8.10
C GLY A 279 -9.60 6.51 -9.37
N ALA A 280 -8.76 5.49 -9.26
CA ALA A 280 -7.90 5.03 -10.34
C ALA A 280 -8.70 4.46 -11.53
N GLN A 281 -9.69 3.60 -11.33
CA GLN A 281 -10.29 2.87 -12.45
C GLN A 281 -11.67 3.34 -12.88
N LEU A 282 -12.44 4.00 -12.02
CA LEU A 282 -13.77 4.50 -12.38
C LEU A 282 -13.80 5.99 -12.66
N VAL A 283 -13.04 6.82 -11.95
CA VAL A 283 -13.18 8.28 -12.10
C VAL A 283 -12.21 8.83 -13.13
N SER A 284 -10.95 8.42 -13.07
CA SER A 284 -9.88 8.97 -13.92
C SER A 284 -10.10 8.78 -15.43
N PRO A 285 -10.32 7.55 -15.96
CA PRO A 285 -10.54 7.36 -17.39
C PRO A 285 -11.80 8.07 -17.92
N PHE A 286 -12.84 8.20 -17.10
CA PHE A 286 -14.08 8.88 -17.49
C PHE A 286 -13.87 10.39 -17.64
N ILE A 287 -13.13 11.03 -16.73
CA ILE A 287 -12.78 12.45 -16.86
C ILE A 287 -11.94 12.67 -18.11
N ILE A 288 -10.92 11.84 -18.34
CA ILE A 288 -10.04 11.96 -19.51
C ILE A 288 -10.83 11.73 -20.80
N GLY A 289 -11.66 10.69 -20.86
CA GLY A 289 -12.52 10.43 -22.02
C GLY A 289 -13.47 11.58 -22.33
N ALA A 290 -14.02 12.23 -21.29
CA ALA A 290 -14.87 13.42 -21.46
C ALA A 290 -14.08 14.62 -22.01
N LEU A 291 -12.86 14.86 -21.51
CA LEU A 291 -11.98 15.93 -22.00
C LEU A 291 -11.56 15.71 -23.46
N VAL A 292 -11.19 14.48 -23.81
CA VAL A 292 -10.84 14.10 -25.19
C VAL A 292 -12.03 14.29 -26.12
N LYS A 293 -13.24 13.85 -25.72
CA LYS A 293 -14.47 14.05 -26.51
C LYS A 293 -14.82 15.52 -26.72
N ALA A 294 -14.48 16.37 -25.75
CA ALA A 294 -14.67 17.82 -25.83
C ALA A 294 -13.59 18.53 -26.66
N GLY A 295 -12.57 17.81 -27.16
CA GLY A 295 -11.44 18.39 -27.90
C GLY A 295 -10.54 19.26 -27.03
N VAL A 296 -10.57 19.06 -25.71
CA VAL A 296 -9.78 19.83 -24.75
C VAL A 296 -8.38 19.23 -24.65
N SER A 297 -7.37 20.10 -24.54
CA SER A 297 -5.97 19.69 -24.42
C SER A 297 -5.72 18.90 -23.13
N TRP A 298 -4.80 17.93 -23.21
CA TRP A 298 -4.48 16.97 -22.13
C TRP A 298 -4.06 17.64 -20.82
N ASN A 299 -3.43 18.81 -20.88
CA ASN A 299 -2.97 19.56 -19.71
C ASN A 299 -4.13 20.03 -18.81
N MET A 300 -5.34 20.19 -19.36
CA MET A 300 -6.51 20.60 -18.57
C MET A 300 -6.92 19.56 -17.55
N TYR A 301 -6.60 18.29 -17.78
CA TYR A 301 -6.81 17.23 -16.80
C TYR A 301 -6.13 17.56 -15.47
N TYR A 302 -4.89 18.06 -15.50
CA TYR A 302 -4.08 18.29 -14.31
C TYR A 302 -4.60 19.42 -13.41
N TRP A 303 -5.51 20.28 -13.87
CA TRP A 303 -6.22 21.22 -12.99
C TRP A 303 -7.15 20.51 -11.99
N PHE A 304 -7.71 19.36 -12.39
CA PHE A 304 -8.59 18.60 -11.51
C PHE A 304 -7.82 18.02 -10.30
N PRO A 305 -6.71 17.28 -10.45
CA PRO A 305 -5.88 16.86 -9.33
C PRO A 305 -5.32 18.02 -8.49
N VAL A 306 -5.03 19.20 -9.06
CA VAL A 306 -4.66 20.39 -8.27
C VAL A 306 -5.78 20.76 -7.30
N SER A 307 -7.00 20.94 -7.83
CA SER A 307 -8.14 21.34 -7.01
C SER A 307 -8.48 20.31 -5.92
N LEU A 308 -8.46 19.03 -6.29
CA LEU A 308 -8.74 17.93 -5.38
C LEU A 308 -7.65 17.81 -4.31
N ALA A 309 -6.38 17.91 -4.68
CA ALA A 309 -5.27 17.83 -3.73
C ALA A 309 -5.30 18.99 -2.74
N LEU A 310 -5.57 20.22 -3.18
CA LEU A 310 -5.72 21.37 -2.28
C LEU A 310 -6.89 21.17 -1.30
N LEU A 311 -8.06 20.74 -1.80
CA LEU A 311 -9.22 20.45 -0.96
C LEU A 311 -8.89 19.38 0.08
N VAL A 312 -8.34 18.25 -0.34
CA VAL A 312 -7.95 17.13 0.52
C VAL A 312 -6.91 17.57 1.56
N THR A 313 -5.91 18.36 1.15
CA THR A 313 -4.89 18.88 2.07
C THR A 313 -5.52 19.74 3.17
N ILE A 314 -6.43 20.65 2.81
CA ILE A 314 -7.15 21.49 3.77
C ILE A 314 -7.96 20.62 4.73
N CYS A 315 -8.71 19.65 4.19
CA CYS A 315 -9.47 18.71 5.00
C CYS A 315 -8.56 17.96 5.98
N HIS A 316 -7.42 17.42 5.53
CA HIS A 316 -6.49 16.69 6.39
C HIS A 316 -5.86 17.55 7.47
N VAL A 317 -5.52 18.81 7.17
CA VAL A 317 -4.96 19.73 8.17
C VAL A 317 -5.95 19.99 9.31
N VAL A 318 -7.25 20.01 9.01
CA VAL A 318 -8.34 20.15 9.99
C VAL A 318 -8.57 18.84 10.72
N LEU A 319 -8.67 17.73 9.99
CA LEU A 319 -9.02 16.41 10.52
C LEU A 319 -7.95 15.85 11.46
N PHE A 320 -6.68 15.94 11.04
CA PHE A 320 -5.53 15.39 11.76
C PHE A 320 -4.92 16.41 12.73
N LYS A 321 -5.67 17.45 13.12
CA LYS A 321 -5.18 18.48 14.06
C LYS A 321 -4.79 17.88 15.40
N ASP A 322 -5.66 17.02 15.94
CA ASP A 322 -5.53 16.44 17.27
C ASP A 322 -5.12 14.95 17.21
N TYR A 323 -4.71 14.47 16.03
CA TYR A 323 -4.26 13.08 15.86
C TYR A 323 -2.88 12.89 16.46
N VAL A 324 -2.79 12.01 17.47
CA VAL A 324 -1.53 11.55 18.05
C VAL A 324 -1.37 10.06 17.70
N PRO A 325 -0.28 9.66 17.02
CA PRO A 325 -0.06 8.25 16.71
C PRO A 325 0.08 7.44 18.02
N PRO A 326 -0.53 6.25 18.13
CA PRO A 326 -0.38 5.40 19.30
C PRO A 326 1.08 5.04 19.55
N SER A 327 1.57 5.34 20.75
CA SER A 327 2.92 5.01 21.24
C SER A 327 2.88 3.89 22.27
N ASP A 328 3.98 3.14 22.40
CA ASP A 328 4.08 2.05 23.38
C ASP A 328 4.06 2.62 24.81
N HIS A 329 2.95 2.45 25.55
CA HIS A 329 2.71 3.05 26.88
C HIS A 329 3.56 2.46 28.03
N GLU A 330 4.51 1.56 27.77
CA GLU A 330 5.28 0.86 28.82
C GLU A 330 6.76 1.28 28.94
N HIS A 331 7.27 2.18 28.07
CA HIS A 331 8.69 2.56 28.07
C HIS A 331 8.92 4.08 28.13
N HIS A 332 8.17 4.76 28.99
CA HIS A 332 8.32 6.21 29.21
C HIS A 332 9.58 6.62 29.99
N GLU A 333 10.39 5.69 30.51
CA GLU A 333 11.64 6.05 31.22
C GLU A 333 12.89 6.05 30.32
N ASN A 334 12.83 5.55 29.08
CA ASN A 334 13.94 5.57 28.12
C ASN A 334 13.56 6.18 26.75
N SER A 335 12.44 6.90 26.69
CA SER A 335 11.89 7.46 25.44
C SER A 335 12.54 8.77 25.00
N GLU A 336 13.63 9.21 25.63
CA GLU A 336 14.48 10.23 25.06
C GLU A 336 15.24 9.62 23.86
N GLN A 337 14.73 9.95 22.66
CA GLN A 337 15.47 9.82 21.41
C GLN A 337 15.79 8.38 20.96
N ARG A 338 14.77 7.51 20.84
CA ARG A 338 14.92 6.36 19.93
C ARG A 338 15.09 6.91 18.51
N SER A 339 16.34 7.01 18.06
CA SER A 339 16.67 7.51 16.72
C SER A 339 15.86 6.74 15.69
N ALA A 340 15.32 7.42 14.66
CA ALA A 340 14.58 6.78 13.58
C ALA A 340 15.36 5.60 12.97
N ARG A 341 16.70 5.67 13.00
CA ARG A 341 17.60 4.58 12.63
C ARG A 341 17.43 3.33 13.49
N THR A 342 17.30 3.47 14.81
CA THR A 342 17.14 2.34 15.74
C THR A 342 15.81 1.65 15.53
N SER A 343 14.72 2.41 15.39
CA SER A 343 13.39 1.85 15.09
C SER A 343 13.34 1.15 13.72
N PHE A 344 14.05 1.70 12.73
CA PHE A 344 14.21 1.07 11.42
C PHE A 344 15.00 -0.25 11.52
N ILE A 345 16.15 -0.25 12.21
CA ILE A 345 16.95 -1.46 12.42
C ILE A 345 16.12 -2.54 13.14
N GLN A 346 15.42 -2.16 14.22
CA GLN A 346 14.55 -3.07 14.96
C GLN A 346 13.46 -3.66 14.06
N THR A 347 12.82 -2.83 13.23
CA THR A 347 11.84 -3.28 12.24
C THR A 347 12.40 -4.33 11.30
N MET A 348 13.64 -4.15 10.82
CA MET A 348 14.31 -5.08 9.91
C MET A 348 14.77 -6.37 10.60
N HIS A 349 14.88 -6.39 11.93
CA HIS A 349 15.13 -7.61 12.71
C HIS A 349 13.89 -8.46 12.93
N LEU A 350 12.69 -7.91 12.71
CA LEU A 350 11.45 -8.68 12.84
C LEU A 350 11.26 -9.61 11.62
N PRO A 351 11.10 -10.92 11.81
CA PRO A 351 10.92 -11.86 10.71
C PRO A 351 9.63 -11.60 9.92
N ILE A 352 8.58 -11.10 10.58
CA ILE A 352 7.30 -10.78 9.94
C ILE A 352 7.44 -9.68 8.87
N THR A 353 8.37 -8.73 9.05
CA THR A 353 8.64 -7.66 8.08
C THR A 353 9.09 -8.26 6.74
N TRP A 354 10.04 -9.21 6.77
CA TRP A 354 10.53 -9.86 5.56
C TRP A 354 9.48 -10.75 4.89
N ILE A 355 8.69 -11.47 5.67
CA ILE A 355 7.57 -12.25 5.14
C ILE A 355 6.56 -11.31 4.46
N GLY A 356 6.24 -10.18 5.08
CA GLY A 356 5.40 -9.12 4.52
C GLY A 356 5.94 -8.55 3.20
N ILE A 357 7.23 -8.23 3.16
CA ILE A 357 7.93 -7.74 1.96
C ILE A 357 7.86 -8.77 0.81
N VAL A 358 8.10 -10.05 1.09
CA VAL A 358 8.01 -11.10 0.07
C VAL A 358 6.56 -11.23 -0.42
N LEU A 359 5.58 -11.25 0.49
CA LEU A 359 4.17 -11.36 0.14
C LEU A 359 3.67 -10.20 -0.71
N ILE A 360 4.03 -8.96 -0.38
CA ILE A 360 3.60 -7.79 -1.15
C ILE A 360 4.31 -7.72 -2.51
N ILE A 361 5.58 -8.10 -2.60
CA ILE A 361 6.29 -8.22 -3.89
C ILE A 361 5.58 -9.24 -4.78
N LEU A 362 5.21 -10.41 -4.23
CA LEU A 362 4.45 -11.41 -4.98
C LEU A 362 3.05 -10.90 -5.36
N SER A 363 2.36 -10.21 -4.45
CA SER A 363 1.04 -9.62 -4.71
C SER A 363 1.09 -8.64 -5.89
N PHE A 364 2.04 -7.72 -5.88
CA PHE A 364 2.22 -6.72 -6.94
C PHE A 364 2.73 -7.36 -8.22
N ALA A 365 3.65 -8.32 -8.15
CA ALA A 365 4.07 -9.08 -9.32
C ALA A 365 2.89 -9.81 -9.99
N ILE A 366 1.96 -10.38 -9.22
CA ILE A 366 0.74 -11.01 -9.74
C ILE A 366 -0.16 -9.97 -10.43
N SER A 367 -0.52 -8.89 -9.73
CA SER A 367 -1.44 -7.88 -10.27
C SER A 367 -0.90 -7.21 -11.51
N ASP A 368 0.33 -6.73 -11.45
CA ASP A 368 0.90 -5.88 -12.48
C ASP A 368 1.35 -6.70 -13.69
N THR A 369 1.91 -7.90 -13.50
CA THR A 369 2.23 -8.79 -14.65
C THR A 369 0.96 -9.19 -15.39
N LEU A 370 -0.10 -9.54 -14.65
CA LEU A 370 -1.37 -9.86 -15.28
C LEU A 370 -1.92 -8.61 -16.00
N SER A 371 -2.02 -7.46 -15.33
CA SER A 371 -2.53 -6.21 -15.93
C SER A 371 -1.77 -5.79 -17.19
N SER A 372 -0.43 -5.81 -17.17
CA SER A 372 0.40 -5.37 -18.29
C SER A 372 0.28 -6.27 -19.52
N TRP A 373 0.10 -7.57 -19.33
CA TRP A 373 0.16 -8.55 -20.43
C TRP A 373 -1.19 -9.18 -20.78
N LEU A 374 -2.25 -8.93 -20.00
CA LEU A 374 -3.58 -9.48 -20.22
C LEU A 374 -4.17 -9.08 -21.58
N THR A 375 -4.09 -7.80 -21.94
CA THR A 375 -4.61 -7.31 -23.24
C THR A 375 -3.86 -7.96 -24.41
N SER A 376 -2.53 -8.02 -24.34
CA SER A 376 -1.71 -8.70 -25.36
C SER A 376 -1.99 -10.20 -25.44
N TYR A 377 -2.23 -10.86 -24.31
CA TYR A 377 -2.63 -12.27 -24.26
C TYR A 377 -3.98 -12.49 -24.94
N LEU A 378 -4.97 -11.65 -24.63
CA LEU A 378 -6.31 -11.76 -25.21
C LEU A 378 -6.29 -11.56 -26.72
N ILE A 379 -5.53 -10.58 -27.22
CA ILE A 379 -5.42 -10.32 -28.66
C ILE A 379 -4.65 -11.46 -29.37
N ASN A 380 -3.44 -11.77 -28.91
CA ASN A 380 -2.52 -12.64 -29.66
C ASN A 380 -2.70 -14.14 -29.40
N VAL A 381 -3.33 -14.52 -28.28
CA VAL A 381 -3.57 -15.93 -27.92
C VAL A 381 -5.03 -16.30 -28.02
N LYS A 382 -5.95 -15.44 -27.55
CA LYS A 382 -7.39 -15.71 -27.58
C LYS A 382 -8.09 -15.19 -28.85
N GLY A 383 -7.43 -14.33 -29.63
CA GLY A 383 -8.02 -13.73 -30.83
C GLY A 383 -9.10 -12.69 -30.53
N SER A 384 -9.05 -12.08 -29.35
CA SER A 384 -9.99 -11.01 -28.96
C SER A 384 -9.66 -9.70 -29.70
N GLU A 385 -10.69 -8.91 -30.01
CA GLU A 385 -10.54 -7.59 -30.60
C GLU A 385 -9.82 -6.64 -29.62
N ALA A 386 -9.08 -5.66 -30.15
CA ALA A 386 -8.28 -4.74 -29.33
C ALA A 386 -9.14 -3.93 -28.35
N ASP A 387 -10.30 -3.44 -28.78
CA ASP A 387 -11.19 -2.65 -27.93
C ASP A 387 -11.87 -3.52 -26.86
N ILE A 388 -12.33 -4.71 -27.22
CA ILE A 388 -12.89 -5.70 -26.28
C ILE A 388 -11.86 -6.05 -25.21
N SER A 389 -10.60 -6.29 -25.60
CA SER A 389 -9.52 -6.65 -24.68
C SER A 389 -9.21 -5.55 -23.66
N ARG A 390 -9.33 -4.27 -24.06
CA ARG A 390 -9.16 -3.13 -23.15
C ARG A 390 -10.28 -3.08 -22.09
N TYR A 391 -11.53 -3.31 -22.50
CA TYR A 391 -12.63 -3.37 -21.54
C TYR A 391 -12.54 -4.61 -20.62
N GLN A 392 -12.02 -5.73 -21.12
CA GLN A 392 -11.71 -6.90 -20.29
C GLN A 392 -10.67 -6.57 -19.22
N LEU A 393 -9.63 -5.80 -19.55
CA LEU A 393 -8.68 -5.28 -18.55
C LEU A 393 -9.37 -4.34 -17.54
N SER A 394 -10.29 -3.48 -17.96
CA SER A 394 -11.09 -2.67 -17.02
C SER A 394 -11.90 -3.54 -16.06
N MET A 395 -12.45 -4.66 -16.54
CA MET A 395 -13.19 -5.62 -15.71
C MET A 395 -12.31 -6.35 -14.68
N PHE A 396 -11.04 -6.60 -14.99
CA PHE A 396 -10.08 -7.10 -14.00
C PHE A 396 -9.98 -6.16 -12.80
N TRP A 397 -9.75 -4.88 -13.07
CA TRP A 397 -9.61 -3.87 -12.02
C TRP A 397 -10.93 -3.55 -11.32
N ALA A 398 -12.05 -3.55 -12.05
CA ALA A 398 -13.38 -3.41 -11.44
C ALA A 398 -13.66 -4.58 -10.49
N GLY A 399 -13.37 -5.82 -10.92
CA GLY A 399 -13.44 -7.00 -10.07
C GLY A 399 -12.59 -6.82 -8.81
N LEU A 400 -11.34 -6.38 -8.96
CA LEU A 400 -10.40 -6.11 -7.87
C LEU A 400 -10.96 -5.12 -6.85
N THR A 401 -11.53 -3.99 -7.30
CA THR A 401 -12.18 -3.00 -6.43
C THR A 401 -13.44 -3.56 -5.77
N CYS A 402 -14.29 -4.28 -6.52
CA CYS A 402 -15.48 -4.94 -5.96
C CYS A 402 -15.11 -5.98 -4.90
N GLY A 403 -14.02 -6.72 -5.09
CA GLY A 403 -13.47 -7.65 -4.10
C GLY A 403 -13.13 -6.95 -2.79
N ARG A 404 -12.40 -5.83 -2.86
CA ARG A 404 -12.07 -5.01 -1.68
C ARG A 404 -13.33 -4.56 -0.94
N ILE A 405 -14.35 -4.07 -1.66
CA ILE A 405 -15.63 -3.66 -1.05
C ILE A 405 -16.31 -4.87 -0.40
N PHE A 406 -16.44 -5.98 -1.11
CA PHE A 406 -17.11 -7.18 -0.62
C PHE A 406 -16.44 -7.74 0.64
N PHE A 407 -15.12 -7.92 0.63
CA PHE A 407 -14.37 -8.44 1.78
C PHE A 407 -14.22 -7.45 2.94
N SER A 408 -14.68 -6.20 2.77
CA SER A 408 -14.80 -5.24 3.88
C SER A 408 -16.12 -5.32 4.64
N LEU A 409 -17.12 -6.05 4.13
CA LEU A 409 -18.42 -6.17 4.79
C LEU A 409 -18.30 -6.86 6.16
N PRO A 410 -19.05 -6.39 7.17
CA PRO A 410 -18.84 -6.78 8.57
C PRO A 410 -19.14 -8.24 8.91
N PHE A 411 -19.87 -8.95 8.04
CA PHE A 411 -20.20 -10.36 8.21
C PHE A 411 -19.19 -11.29 7.51
N ILE A 412 -18.30 -10.76 6.67
CA ILE A 412 -17.27 -11.54 5.99
C ILE A 412 -16.01 -11.56 6.84
N HIS A 413 -15.50 -12.77 7.08
CA HIS A 413 -14.32 -13.03 7.90
C HIS A 413 -13.33 -13.89 7.12
N VAL A 414 -12.25 -13.26 6.66
CA VAL A 414 -11.15 -13.94 5.98
C VAL A 414 -10.12 -14.34 7.03
N ARG A 415 -9.94 -15.65 7.26
CA ARG A 415 -8.87 -16.15 8.13
C ARG A 415 -7.51 -15.84 7.49
N GLU A 416 -6.53 -15.44 8.28
CA GLU A 416 -5.24 -14.95 7.76
C GLU A 416 -4.52 -15.95 6.85
N ARG A 417 -4.30 -17.20 7.29
CA ARG A 417 -3.60 -18.21 6.46
C ARG A 417 -4.53 -18.88 5.46
N PHE A 418 -5.58 -19.53 5.99
CA PHE A 418 -6.50 -20.34 5.18
C PHE A 418 -7.33 -19.48 4.23
N GLY A 419 -7.81 -18.32 4.69
CA GLY A 419 -8.61 -17.41 3.87
C GLY A 419 -7.80 -16.84 2.71
N ASN A 420 -6.60 -16.29 2.95
CA ASN A 420 -5.75 -15.81 1.85
C ASN A 420 -5.31 -16.94 0.90
N THR A 421 -5.03 -18.14 1.41
CA THR A 421 -4.76 -19.32 0.57
C THR A 421 -5.95 -19.65 -0.33
N LEU A 422 -7.17 -19.63 0.22
CA LEU A 422 -8.39 -19.90 -0.54
C LEU A 422 -8.63 -18.83 -1.62
N LEU A 423 -8.45 -17.54 -1.29
CA LEU A 423 -8.56 -16.44 -2.24
C LEU A 423 -7.58 -16.60 -3.41
N LEU A 424 -6.32 -16.90 -3.12
CA LEU A 424 -5.30 -17.15 -4.15
C LEU A 424 -5.58 -18.42 -4.97
N ALA A 425 -6.14 -19.46 -4.35
CA ALA A 425 -6.57 -20.66 -5.06
C ALA A 425 -7.74 -20.38 -6.01
N CYS A 426 -8.72 -19.56 -5.58
CA CYS A 426 -9.82 -19.12 -6.44
C CYS A 426 -9.34 -18.25 -7.60
N LEU A 427 -8.40 -17.34 -7.36
CA LEU A 427 -7.68 -16.60 -8.42
C LEU A 427 -7.01 -17.57 -9.40
N GLY A 428 -6.22 -18.54 -8.90
CA GLY A 428 -5.55 -19.53 -9.72
C GLY A 428 -6.52 -20.37 -10.55
N GLY A 429 -7.67 -20.74 -9.97
CA GLY A 429 -8.75 -21.43 -10.67
C GLY A 429 -9.36 -20.58 -11.79
N ALA A 430 -9.63 -19.30 -11.54
CA ALA A 430 -10.13 -18.38 -12.56
C ALA A 430 -9.13 -18.21 -13.72
N ILE A 431 -7.84 -18.07 -13.40
CA ILE A 431 -6.76 -17.99 -14.41
C ILE A 431 -6.60 -19.32 -15.16
N ALA A 432 -6.82 -20.48 -14.52
CA ALA A 432 -6.83 -21.78 -15.18
C ALA A 432 -8.02 -21.94 -16.14
N VAL A 433 -9.20 -21.44 -15.77
CA VAL A 433 -10.37 -21.37 -16.66
C VAL A 433 -10.08 -20.47 -17.85
N LEU A 434 -9.54 -19.27 -17.61
CA LEU A 434 -9.06 -18.36 -18.65
C LEU A 434 -8.02 -19.05 -19.55
N TRP A 435 -7.17 -19.92 -19.01
CA TRP A 435 -6.18 -20.62 -19.81
C TRP A 435 -6.79 -21.68 -20.73
N LYS A 436 -7.70 -22.52 -20.21
CA LYS A 436 -8.19 -23.73 -20.88
C LYS A 436 -9.43 -23.52 -21.73
N VAL A 437 -10.29 -22.58 -21.37
CA VAL A 437 -11.57 -22.37 -22.08
C VAL A 437 -11.42 -21.24 -23.08
N THR A 438 -11.73 -21.49 -24.34
CA THR A 438 -11.73 -20.48 -25.40
C THR A 438 -13.16 -20.03 -25.67
N SER A 439 -13.64 -19.07 -24.87
CA SER A 439 -14.95 -18.46 -25.04
C SER A 439 -14.91 -17.02 -24.55
N PRO A 440 -15.30 -16.03 -25.37
CA PRO A 440 -15.25 -14.62 -24.97
C PRO A 440 -15.99 -14.36 -23.66
N VAL A 441 -17.19 -14.93 -23.50
CA VAL A 441 -18.00 -14.80 -22.27
C VAL A 441 -17.27 -15.36 -21.06
N THR A 442 -16.58 -16.49 -21.23
CA THR A 442 -15.80 -17.09 -20.15
C THR A 442 -14.60 -16.23 -19.79
N ASP A 443 -13.92 -15.63 -20.78
CA ASP A 443 -12.78 -14.74 -20.53
C ASP A 443 -13.20 -13.53 -19.68
N TRP A 444 -14.33 -12.88 -20.00
CA TRP A 444 -14.88 -11.78 -19.19
C TRP A 444 -15.11 -12.18 -17.73
N ILE A 445 -15.77 -13.30 -17.50
CA ILE A 445 -16.13 -13.79 -16.17
C ILE A 445 -14.86 -14.19 -15.40
N ALA A 446 -13.97 -14.95 -16.03
CA ALA A 446 -12.72 -15.41 -15.42
C ALA A 446 -11.83 -14.24 -15.00
N ILE A 447 -11.71 -13.21 -15.84
CA ILE A 447 -10.92 -12.01 -15.55
C ILE A 447 -11.53 -11.21 -14.39
N ALA A 448 -12.85 -11.03 -14.37
CA ALA A 448 -13.54 -10.34 -13.27
C ALA A 448 -13.37 -11.09 -11.93
N ILE A 449 -13.51 -12.41 -11.95
CA ILE A 449 -13.32 -13.27 -10.78
C ILE A 449 -11.87 -13.26 -10.30
N ALA A 450 -10.91 -13.30 -11.22
CA ALA A 450 -9.49 -13.18 -10.91
C ALA A 450 -9.19 -11.87 -10.16
N GLY A 451 -9.69 -10.74 -10.68
CA GLY A 451 -9.61 -9.45 -10.01
C GLY A 451 -10.24 -9.50 -8.61
N PHE A 452 -11.48 -9.97 -8.51
CA PHE A 452 -12.26 -10.03 -7.27
C PHE A 452 -11.53 -10.74 -6.12
N PHE A 453 -10.94 -11.90 -6.39
CA PHE A 453 -10.22 -12.64 -5.35
C PHE A 453 -8.81 -12.11 -5.07
N LEU A 454 -8.19 -11.41 -6.02
CA LEU A 454 -6.93 -10.70 -5.79
C LEU A 454 -7.11 -9.41 -4.98
N GLY A 455 -8.28 -8.76 -5.08
CA GLY A 455 -8.65 -7.51 -4.40
C GLY A 455 -8.18 -7.38 -2.94
N PRO A 456 -8.57 -8.30 -2.04
CA PRO A 456 -8.22 -8.23 -0.63
C PRO A 456 -6.78 -8.64 -0.30
N ASN A 457 -5.98 -9.12 -1.25
CA ASN A 457 -4.65 -9.68 -0.98
C ASN A 457 -3.69 -8.63 -0.39
N THR A 458 -3.51 -7.50 -1.08
CA THR A 458 -2.67 -6.38 -0.61
C THR A 458 -3.12 -5.80 0.74
N PRO A 459 -4.37 -5.35 0.92
CA PRO A 459 -4.82 -4.83 2.22
C PRO A 459 -4.79 -5.91 3.31
N GLY A 460 -4.99 -7.18 2.96
CA GLY A 460 -4.84 -8.32 3.85
C GLY A 460 -3.41 -8.50 4.35
N ILE A 461 -2.41 -8.46 3.46
CA ILE A 461 -0.98 -8.53 3.82
C ILE A 461 -0.62 -7.39 4.75
N LEU A 462 -0.99 -6.15 4.41
CA LEU A 462 -0.68 -4.98 5.22
C LEU A 462 -1.34 -5.05 6.61
N SER A 463 -2.58 -5.52 6.70
CA SER A 463 -3.27 -5.73 7.98
C SER A 463 -2.61 -6.82 8.83
N ILE A 464 -2.22 -7.95 8.24
CA ILE A 464 -1.62 -9.09 8.94
C ILE A 464 -0.24 -8.73 9.50
N VAL A 465 0.56 -8.01 8.70
CA VAL A 465 1.92 -7.60 9.05
C VAL A 465 1.89 -6.50 10.10
N SER A 466 1.04 -5.46 9.93
CA SER A 466 0.94 -4.37 10.91
C SER A 466 0.38 -4.82 12.26
N ALA A 467 -0.49 -5.83 12.30
CA ALA A 467 -1.05 -6.37 13.54
C ALA A 467 -0.08 -7.27 14.33
N ARG A 468 1.16 -7.48 13.86
CA ARG A 468 2.20 -8.30 14.52
C ARG A 468 3.42 -7.49 14.94
N VAL A 469 3.27 -6.17 14.90
CA VAL A 469 4.34 -5.21 15.07
C VAL A 469 3.88 -4.19 16.11
N PRO A 470 4.74 -3.78 17.06
CA PRO A 470 4.40 -2.76 18.05
C PRO A 470 3.86 -1.48 17.40
N PRO A 471 2.88 -0.78 18.02
CA PRO A 471 2.32 0.47 17.50
C PRO A 471 3.35 1.49 17.03
N SER A 472 4.48 1.61 17.74
CA SER A 472 5.59 2.50 17.39
C SER A 472 6.31 2.16 16.08
N LEU A 473 6.22 0.92 15.60
CA LEU A 473 6.90 0.43 14.39
C LEU A 473 5.96 0.21 13.21
N LYS A 474 4.64 0.21 13.40
CA LYS A 474 3.63 -0.05 12.34
C LYS A 474 3.83 0.81 11.10
N GLY A 475 4.06 2.12 11.29
CA GLY A 475 4.28 3.04 10.18
C GLY A 475 5.54 2.74 9.36
N ILE A 476 6.63 2.33 10.01
CA ILE A 476 7.87 1.93 9.34
C ILE A 476 7.61 0.67 8.52
N VAL A 477 7.00 -0.36 9.12
CA VAL A 477 6.75 -1.63 8.46
C VAL A 477 5.82 -1.47 7.26
N VAL A 478 4.73 -0.73 7.40
CA VAL A 478 3.80 -0.45 6.28
C VAL A 478 4.52 0.26 5.14
N SER A 479 5.29 1.30 5.44
CA SER A 479 5.96 2.10 4.40
C SER A 479 7.04 1.32 3.67
N ILE A 480 7.85 0.52 4.38
CA ILE A 480 8.87 -0.34 3.77
C ILE A 480 8.21 -1.43 2.93
N THR A 481 7.14 -2.04 3.43
CA THR A 481 6.40 -3.10 2.73
C THR A 481 5.85 -2.55 1.41
N ILE A 482 5.11 -1.44 1.43
CA ILE A 482 4.58 -0.81 0.20
C ILE A 482 5.72 -0.40 -0.73
N GLY A 483 6.74 0.29 -0.21
CA GLY A 483 7.86 0.77 -1.02
C GLY A 483 8.65 -0.34 -1.70
N LEU A 484 8.91 -1.46 -1.02
CA LEU A 484 9.57 -2.62 -1.65
C LEU A 484 8.61 -3.45 -2.52
N GLY A 485 7.30 -3.43 -2.26
CA GLY A 485 6.30 -4.06 -3.12
C GLY A 485 6.34 -3.56 -4.55
N LEU A 486 6.67 -2.28 -4.74
CA LEU A 486 6.88 -1.64 -6.05
C LEU A 486 7.94 -2.35 -6.92
N VAL A 487 8.92 -3.02 -6.29
CA VAL A 487 9.89 -3.88 -7.00
C VAL A 487 9.15 -5.00 -7.72
N GLY A 488 8.15 -5.62 -7.09
CA GLY A 488 7.29 -6.62 -7.72
C GLY A 488 6.47 -6.06 -8.88
N ALA A 489 5.89 -4.87 -8.71
CA ALA A 489 5.10 -4.19 -9.74
C ALA A 489 5.92 -3.87 -11.00
N THR A 490 7.22 -3.56 -10.85
CA THR A 490 8.09 -3.22 -12.00
C THR A 490 8.83 -4.43 -12.55
N LEU A 491 9.45 -5.24 -11.69
CA LEU A 491 10.26 -6.39 -12.13
C LEU A 491 9.40 -7.54 -12.64
N GLY A 492 8.20 -7.76 -12.10
CA GLY A 492 7.30 -8.84 -12.55
C GLY A 492 6.99 -8.75 -14.05
N PRO A 493 6.37 -7.64 -14.51
CA PRO A 493 6.08 -7.43 -15.94
C PRO A 493 7.33 -7.43 -16.81
N LEU A 494 8.44 -6.88 -16.33
CA LEU A 494 9.70 -6.80 -17.06
C LEU A 494 10.33 -8.18 -17.26
N ILE A 495 10.46 -8.97 -16.20
CA ILE A 495 11.00 -10.33 -16.26
C ILE A 495 10.12 -11.17 -17.18
N PHE A 496 8.80 -11.06 -17.05
CA PHE A 496 7.87 -11.75 -17.94
C PHE A 496 8.09 -11.35 -19.41
N GLY A 497 8.19 -10.04 -19.70
CA GLY A 497 8.43 -9.53 -21.06
C GLY A 497 9.74 -10.00 -21.70
N VAL A 498 10.82 -10.08 -20.93
CA VAL A 498 12.11 -10.58 -21.44
C VAL A 498 12.07 -12.09 -21.68
N VAL A 499 11.40 -12.84 -20.80
CA VAL A 499 11.30 -14.31 -20.90
C VAL A 499 10.34 -14.70 -22.03
N VAL A 500 9.20 -14.01 -22.17
CA VAL A 500 8.16 -14.37 -23.14
C VAL A 500 8.66 -14.31 -24.59
N GLY A 501 9.59 -13.39 -24.90
CA GLY A 501 10.22 -13.28 -26.23
C GLY A 501 11.26 -14.37 -26.53
N LYS A 502 11.70 -15.15 -25.52
CA LYS A 502 12.73 -16.19 -25.66
C LYS A 502 12.18 -17.61 -25.57
N VAL A 503 10.95 -17.78 -25.08
CA VAL A 503 10.33 -19.10 -24.89
C VAL A 503 9.40 -19.45 -26.06
N GLY A 504 9.49 -20.69 -26.56
CA GLY A 504 8.69 -21.17 -27.70
C GLY A 504 7.16 -20.98 -27.55
N PRO A 505 6.55 -21.17 -26.37
CA PRO A 505 5.11 -20.94 -26.19
C PRO A 505 4.68 -19.46 -26.19
N GLY A 506 5.63 -18.51 -26.12
CA GLY A 506 5.34 -17.08 -26.08
C GLY A 506 4.34 -16.70 -24.99
N LEU A 507 3.40 -15.81 -25.32
CA LEU A 507 2.38 -15.28 -24.39
C LEU A 507 1.50 -16.38 -23.74
N ARG A 508 1.48 -17.60 -24.28
CA ARG A 508 0.75 -18.72 -23.67
C ARG A 508 1.26 -19.11 -22.28
N VAL A 509 2.46 -18.65 -21.89
CA VAL A 509 3.00 -18.83 -20.53
C VAL A 509 2.41 -17.88 -19.48
N LEU A 510 1.61 -16.87 -19.85
CA LEU A 510 1.06 -15.91 -18.88
C LEU A 510 0.22 -16.60 -17.79
N PRO A 511 -0.82 -17.40 -18.10
CA PRO A 511 -1.62 -18.06 -17.05
C PRO A 511 -0.80 -18.95 -16.10
N PRO A 512 0.07 -19.87 -16.56
CA PRO A 512 0.84 -20.70 -15.63
C PRO A 512 1.82 -19.88 -14.77
N VAL A 513 2.40 -18.80 -15.28
CA VAL A 513 3.26 -17.91 -14.45
C VAL A 513 2.46 -17.28 -13.31
N ILE A 514 1.26 -16.77 -13.59
CA ILE A 514 0.39 -16.17 -12.56
C ILE A 514 -0.04 -17.22 -11.51
N ILE A 515 -0.37 -18.44 -11.95
CA ILE A 515 -0.73 -19.55 -11.04
C ILE A 515 0.46 -19.92 -10.14
N VAL A 516 1.68 -19.97 -10.68
CA VAL A 516 2.89 -20.24 -9.90
C VAL A 516 3.13 -19.13 -8.88
N LEU A 517 3.05 -17.86 -9.27
CA LEU A 517 3.20 -16.73 -8.34
C LEU A 517 2.14 -16.75 -7.24
N ALA A 518 0.87 -17.03 -7.58
CA ALA A 518 -0.20 -17.17 -6.60
C ALA A 518 0.04 -18.35 -5.64
N THR A 519 0.56 -19.47 -6.15
CA THR A 519 0.92 -20.64 -5.32
C THR A 519 2.08 -20.33 -4.39
N LEU A 520 3.12 -19.63 -4.86
CA LEU A 520 4.24 -19.18 -4.02
C LEU A 520 3.77 -18.21 -2.92
N SER A 521 2.88 -17.28 -3.27
CA SER A 521 2.28 -16.36 -2.30
C SER A 521 1.47 -17.14 -1.25
N ALA A 522 0.64 -18.11 -1.68
CA ALA A 522 -0.12 -18.97 -0.80
C ALA A 522 0.78 -19.77 0.15
N ILE A 523 1.86 -20.39 -0.34
CA ILE A 523 2.85 -21.09 0.49
C ILE A 523 3.49 -20.14 1.50
N THR A 524 3.81 -18.91 1.08
CA THR A 524 4.41 -17.91 1.95
C THR A 524 3.45 -17.47 3.07
N PHE A 525 2.14 -17.44 2.85
CA PHE A 525 1.18 -17.19 3.94
C PHE A 525 1.25 -18.25 5.06
N TRP A 526 1.65 -19.49 4.75
CA TRP A 526 1.80 -20.54 5.76
C TRP A 526 3.07 -20.40 6.62
N THR A 527 4.05 -19.60 6.19
CA THR A 527 5.24 -19.31 6.99
C THR A 527 4.99 -18.23 8.06
N ILE A 528 3.88 -17.47 7.95
CA ILE A 528 3.49 -16.46 8.93
C ILE A 528 3.24 -17.14 10.29
N PRO A 529 3.91 -16.73 11.38
CA PRO A 529 3.68 -17.32 12.70
C PRO A 529 2.23 -17.15 13.18
N PRO A 530 1.67 -18.13 13.92
CA PRO A 530 0.31 -18.02 14.44
C PRO A 530 0.25 -16.85 15.41
N ARG A 531 -0.88 -16.12 15.45
CA ARG A 531 -1.09 -15.08 16.46
C ARG A 531 -1.00 -15.70 17.85
N THR A 532 -0.02 -15.28 18.64
CA THR A 532 0.07 -15.59 20.06
C THR A 532 -0.85 -14.63 20.80
N LYS A 533 -1.64 -15.12 21.77
CA LYS A 533 -2.61 -14.33 22.56
C LYS A 533 -2.02 -13.12 23.35
N ARG A 534 -0.74 -12.81 23.19
CA ARG A 534 -0.03 -11.66 23.79
C ARG A 534 0.15 -10.49 22.81
N ASP A 535 -0.19 -10.67 21.54
CA ASP A 535 -0.36 -9.61 20.55
C ASP A 535 -1.85 -9.19 20.53
#